data_AF-A0A264W2H1-F1
#
_entry.id   AF-A0A264W2H1-F1
#
_cell.length_a   1.000
_cell.length_b   1.000
_cell.length_c   1.000
_cell.angle_alpha   90.00
_cell.angle_beta   90.00
_cell.angle_gamma   90.00
#
_symmetry.space_group_name_H-M   'P 1'
#
loop_
_entity.id
_entity.type
_entity.pdbx_description
1 polymer ?
#
loop_
_entity_poly.entity_id
_entity_poly.type
_entity_poly.pdbx_seq_one_letter_code
_entity_poly.pdbx_strand_id
1 'polypeptide(L)' 'MPRKGPVAKRDVLPDPLYNSKLVTRLINKMMIDGKKGKAQTILYKSFDIIKERT' A
#
# COMPACT_ATOMS: atom_id res chain seq x y z
N MET A 1 9.41 -17.43 -11.28
CA MET A 1 8.69 -18.53 -10.59
C MET A 1 9.70 -19.64 -10.39
N PRO A 2 10.12 -19.95 -9.16
CA PRO A 2 11.25 -20.84 -8.96
C PRO A 2 10.81 -22.31 -8.97
N ARG A 3 11.62 -23.15 -9.61
CA ARG A 3 11.57 -24.62 -9.44
C ARG A 3 12.50 -25.10 -8.32
N LYS A 4 13.51 -24.31 -7.92
CA LYS A 4 14.37 -24.44 -6.72
C LYS A 4 14.89 -23.04 -6.30
N GLY A 5 15.14 -22.85 -5.01
CA GLY A 5 15.75 -21.64 -4.42
C GLY A 5 14.75 -20.56 -3.93
N PRO A 6 15.14 -19.70 -2.98
CA PRO A 6 14.29 -18.62 -2.47
C PRO A 6 14.17 -17.46 -3.47
N VAL A 7 12.98 -16.87 -3.58
CA VAL A 7 12.74 -15.68 -4.39
C VAL A 7 13.05 -14.43 -3.56
N ALA A 8 13.84 -13.51 -4.12
CA ALA A 8 14.05 -12.21 -3.51
C ALA A 8 12.71 -11.45 -3.38
N LYS A 9 12.45 -10.91 -2.19
CA LYS A 9 11.29 -10.05 -1.97
C LYS A 9 11.51 -8.73 -2.70
N ARG A 10 10.49 -8.26 -3.40
CA ARG A 10 10.53 -6.94 -4.06
C ARG A 10 10.39 -5.87 -3.00
N ASP A 11 11.33 -4.92 -3.00
CA ASP A 11 11.22 -3.72 -2.21
C ASP A 11 10.23 -2.73 -2.82
N VAL A 12 9.62 -1.93 -1.96
CA VAL A 12 8.74 -0.84 -2.34
C VAL A 12 9.28 0.48 -1.80
N LEU A 13 9.04 1.54 -2.56
CA LEU A 13 9.30 2.91 -2.12
C LEU A 13 8.37 3.27 -0.96
N PRO A 14 8.82 4.11 -0.02
CA PRO A 14 7.96 4.60 1.04
C PRO A 14 6.86 5.51 0.48
N ASP A 15 5.77 5.62 1.22
CA ASP A 15 4.66 6.49 0.88
C ASP A 15 5.08 7.97 0.98
N PRO A 16 4.75 8.85 0.03
CA PRO A 16 5.19 10.25 0.08
C PRO A 16 4.54 11.06 1.21
N LEU A 17 3.36 10.67 1.71
CA LEU A 17 2.66 11.42 2.75
C LEU A 17 3.06 10.98 4.15
N TYR A 18 3.16 9.66 4.36
CA TYR A 18 3.46 9.08 5.69
C TYR A 18 4.91 8.57 5.81
N ASN A 19 5.74 8.70 4.77
CA ASN A 19 7.10 8.16 4.66
C ASN A 19 7.23 6.69 5.11
N SER A 20 6.17 5.91 4.94
CA SER A 20 6.06 4.56 5.49
C SER A 20 5.93 3.53 4.38
N LYS A 21 6.82 2.53 4.38
CA LYS A 21 6.74 1.37 3.47
C LYS A 21 5.51 0.51 3.76
N LEU A 22 4.99 0.52 4.98
CA LEU A 22 3.81 -0.27 5.36
C LEU A 22 2.56 0.25 4.66
N VAL A 23 2.38 1.57 4.63
CA VAL A 23 1.24 2.21 3.95
C VAL A 23 1.25 1.90 2.46
N THR A 24 2.42 1.98 1.80
CA THR A 24 2.54 1.64 0.38
C THR A 24 2.21 0.16 0.10
N ARG A 25 2.64 -0.76 0.98
CA ARG A 25 2.28 -2.20 0.84
C ARG A 25 0.79 -2.43 1.02
N LEU A 26 0.14 -1.67 1.90
CA LEU A 26 -1.31 -1.75 2.12
C LEU A 26 -2.07 -1.25 0.89
N ILE A 27 -1.69 -0.10 0.32
CA ILE A 27 -2.24 0.43 -0.93
C ILE A 27 -2.12 -0.60 -2.05
N ASN A 28 -0.93 -1.18 -2.24
CA ASN A 28 -0.69 -2.15 -3.30
C ASN A 28 -1.52 -3.45 -3.14
N LYS A 29 -1.85 -3.84 -1.91
CA LYS A 29 -2.71 -5.00 -1.62
C LYS A 29 -4.21 -4.70 -1.80
N MET A 30 -4.64 -3.48 -1.49
CA MET A 30 -6.03 -3.04 -1.63
C MET A 30 -6.39 -2.70 -3.09
N MET A 31 -5.39 -2.39 -3.91
CA MET A 31 -5.56 -2.00 -5.30
C MET A 31 -6.16 -3.13 -6.16
N ILE A 32 -7.29 -2.82 -6.80
CA ILE A 32 -7.96 -3.69 -7.78
C ILE A 32 -7.72 -3.13 -9.19
N ASP A 33 -7.49 -4.00 -10.17
CA ASP A 33 -7.19 -3.66 -11.58
C ASP A 33 -6.01 -2.71 -11.80
N GLY A 34 -5.04 -2.65 -10.88
CA GLY A 34 -3.91 -1.72 -11.00
C GLY A 34 -4.26 -0.24 -10.81
N LYS A 35 -5.46 0.06 -10.30
CA LYS A 35 -5.95 1.44 -10.10
C LYS A 35 -5.35 2.10 -8.84
N LYS A 36 -4.07 2.46 -8.89
CA LYS A 36 -3.33 3.00 -7.74
C LYS A 36 -3.91 4.31 -7.19
N GLY A 37 -4.29 5.24 -8.05
CA GLY A 37 -4.86 6.52 -7.62
C GLY A 37 -6.15 6.34 -6.81
N LYS A 38 -7.07 5.47 -7.28
CA LYS A 38 -8.32 5.17 -6.56
C LYS A 38 -8.04 4.50 -5.21
N ALA A 39 -7.12 3.54 -5.15
CA ALA A 39 -6.73 2.87 -3.91
C ALA A 39 -6.14 3.84 -2.89
N GLN A 40 -5.28 4.77 -3.32
CA GLN A 40 -4.72 5.82 -2.46
C GLN A 40 -5.80 6.73 -1.89
N THR A 41 -6.72 7.21 -2.73
CA THR A 41 -7.81 8.08 -2.29
C THR A 41 -8.70 7.41 -1.25
N ILE A 42 -9.06 6.13 -1.45
CA ILE A 42 -9.89 5.37 -0.50
C ILE A 42 -9.17 5.24 0.85
N LEU A 43 -7.87 4.90 0.82
CA LEU A 43 -7.09 4.71 2.04
C LEU A 43 -6.97 6.00 2.85
N TYR A 44 -6.62 7.11 2.20
CA TYR A 44 -6.46 8.39 2.89
C TYR A 44 -7.78 8.89 3.48
N LYS A 45 -8.89 8.79 2.74
CA LYS A 45 -10.22 9.09 3.27
C LYS A 45 -10.56 8.23 4.49
N SER A 46 -10.13 6.96 4.49
CA SER A 46 -10.35 6.06 5.63
C SER A 46 -9.55 6.50 6.85
N PHE A 47 -8.33 7.01 6.67
CA PHE A 47 -7.55 7.59 7.77
C PHE A 47 -8.17 8.86 8.33
N ASP A 48 -8.77 9.71 7.49
CA ASP A 48 -9.49 10.89 7.98
C ASP A 48 -10.66 10.48 8.91
N ILE A 49 -11.43 9.46 8.53
CA ILE A 49 -12.53 8.92 9.35
C ILE A 49 -12.01 8.32 10.67
N ILE A 50 -10.88 7.60 10.64
CA ILE A 50 -10.28 7.03 11.85
C ILE A 50 -9.81 8.13 12.80
N LYS A 51 -9.22 9.19 12.25
CA LYS A 51 -8.76 10.37 13.01
C LYS A 51 -9.91 11.17 13.61
N GLU A 52 -11.09 11.16 12.99
CA GLU A 52 -12.28 11.81 13.56
C GLU A 52 -12.88 11.01 14.73
N ARG A 53 -12.75 9.68 14.69
CA ARG A 53 -13.29 8.77 15.71
C ARG A 53 -12.35 8.49 16.88
N THR A 54 -11.07 8.85 16.76
CA THR A 54 -10.01 8.58 17.75
C THR A 54 -9.38 9.89 18.19
#